data_AF-A0A534YS67-F1
#
_entry.id   AF-A0A534YS67-F1
#
_cell.length_a   1.000
_cell.length_b   1.000
_cell.length_c   1.000
_cell.angle_alpha   90.00
_cell.angle_beta   90.00
_cell.angle_gamma   90.00
#
_symmetry.space_group_name_H-M   'P 1'
#
loop_
_entity.id
_entity.type
_entity.pdbx_description
1 polymer ?
#
loop_
_entity_poly.entity_id
_entity_poly.type
_entity_poly.pdbx_seq_one_letter_code
_entity_poly.pdbx_strand_id
1 'polypeptide(L)' 'MANPEKEKAIELAVSAIEKQFGKGSVMRLGAGEAPLEDIATISTGSVS' A
#
# COMPACT_ATOMS: atom_id res chain seq x y z
N MET A 1 13.89 3.71 -19.28
CA MET A 1 12.51 3.51 -19.76
C MET A 1 11.95 2.32 -19.00
N ALA A 2 10.91 2.52 -18.19
CA ALA A 2 10.22 1.42 -17.54
C ALA A 2 9.66 0.49 -18.65
N ASN A 3 9.99 -0.80 -18.59
CA ASN A 3 9.36 -1.76 -19.49
C ASN A 3 7.90 -1.93 -18.99
N PRO A 4 6.87 -1.62 -19.79
CA PRO A 4 5.47 -1.72 -19.39
C PRO A 4 5.08 -3.13 -18.90
N GLU A 5 5.76 -4.18 -19.38
CA GLU A 5 5.55 -5.54 -18.90
C GLU A 5 5.99 -5.73 -17.44
N LYS A 6 7.04 -5.03 -17.01
CA LYS A 6 7.52 -5.08 -15.63
C LYS A 6 6.54 -4.40 -14.68
N GLU A 7 5.95 -3.27 -15.06
CA GLU A 7 4.96 -2.58 -14.24
C GLU A 7 3.71 -3.44 -14.03
N LYS A 8 3.19 -4.03 -15.11
CA LYS A 8 2.05 -4.95 -15.03
C LYS A 8 2.34 -6.18 -14.16
N ALA A 9 3.54 -6.76 -14.27
CA ALA A 9 3.94 -7.88 -13.42
C ALA A 9 4.03 -7.49 -11.94
N ILE A 10 4.52 -6.28 -11.64
CA ILE A 10 4.59 -5.76 -10.27
C ILE A 10 3.19 -5.55 -9.70
N GLU A 11 2.26 -4.96 -10.45
CA GLU A 11 0.87 -4.76 -9.99
C GLU A 11 0.17 -6.09 -9.70
N LEU A 12 0.33 -7.09 -10.56
CA LEU A 12 -0.20 -8.43 -10.34
C LEU A 12 0.36 -9.08 -9.08
N ALA A 13 1.68 -8.95 -8.85
CA ALA A 13 2.34 -9.50 -7.67
C ALA A 13 1.85 -8.80 -6.38
N VAL A 14 1.73 -7.47 -6.40
CA VAL A 14 1.19 -6.68 -5.28
C VAL A 14 -0.24 -7.13 -4.95
N SER A 15 -1.10 -7.25 -5.95
CA SER A 15 -2.49 -7.70 -5.76
C SER A 15 -2.57 -9.12 -5.19
N ALA A 16 -1.70 -10.03 -5.64
CA ALA A 16 -1.63 -11.39 -5.11
C ALA A 16 -1.24 -11.42 -3.62
N ILE A 17 -0.26 -10.60 -3.22
CA ILE A 17 0.19 -10.48 -1.83
C ILE A 17 -0.93 -9.93 -0.96
N GLU A 18 -1.60 -8.85 -1.37
CA GLU A 18 -2.71 -8.28 -0.59
C GLU A 18 -3.89 -9.25 -0.44
N LYS A 19 -4.20 -10.04 -1.48
CA LYS A 19 -5.26 -11.05 -1.41
C LYS A 19 -4.92 -12.19 -0.46
N GLN A 20 -3.66 -12.60 -0.37
CA GLN A 20 -3.23 -13.73 0.47
C GLN A 20 -3.01 -13.32 1.94
N PHE A 21 -2.46 -12.13 2.18
CA PHE A 21 -2.00 -11.71 3.51
C PHE A 21 -2.85 -10.58 4.11
N GLY A 22 -3.74 -9.96 3.33
CA GLY A 22 -4.61 -8.85 3.74
C GLY A 22 -4.12 -7.49 3.22
N LYS A 23 -5.02 -6.50 3.25
CA LYS A 23 -4.73 -5.11 2.85
C LYS A 23 -3.60 -4.53 3.69
N GLY A 24 -2.69 -3.79 3.05
CA GLY A 24 -1.53 -3.20 3.73
C GLY A 24 -0.35 -4.16 3.95
N SER A 25 -0.43 -5.40 3.46
CA SER A 25 0.69 -6.36 3.50
C SER A 25 1.89 -5.95 2.63
N VAL A 26 1.67 -5.13 1.60
CA VAL A 26 2.71 -4.50 0.79
C VAL A 26 2.21 -3.15 0.29
N MET A 27 3.04 -2.11 0.34
CA MET A 27 2.69 -0.77 -0.12
C MET A 27 3.93 -0.02 -0.63
N ARG A 28 3.70 0.98 -1.49
CA ARG A 28 4.77 1.86 -1.97
C ARG A 28 5.07 2.90 -0.89
N LEU A 29 6.35 2.99 -0.49
CA LEU A 29 6.81 4.01 0.44
C LEU A 29 6.59 5.41 -0.16
N GLY A 30 5.93 6.30 0.58
CA GLY A 30 5.66 7.67 0.15
C GLY A 30 4.54 7.81 -0.88
N ALA A 31 3.77 6.76 -1.17
CA ALA A 31 2.45 6.93 -1.77
C ALA A 31 1.62 7.71 -0.75
N GLY A 32 1.33 8.99 -1.04
CA GLY A 32 0.76 9.97 -0.11
C GLY A 32 -0.65 9.67 0.40
N GLU A 33 -1.20 8.51 0.11
CA GLU A 33 -2.39 7.99 0.76
C GLU A 33 -1.95 7.27 2.02
N ALA A 34 -2.18 7.95 3.16
CA ALA A 34 -2.15 7.29 4.46
C ALA A 34 -2.93 5.98 4.33
N PRO A 35 -2.33 4.83 4.67
CA PRO A 35 -3.04 3.59 4.57
C PRO A 35 -4.17 3.70 5.57
N LEU A 36 -5.40 3.66 5.05
CA LEU A 36 -6.64 3.38 5.77
C LEU A 36 -7.41 4.61 6.27
N GLU A 37 -7.85 5.50 5.36
CA GLU A 37 -8.86 6.53 5.67
C GLU A 37 -10.16 5.93 6.24
N ASP A 38 -10.47 4.68 5.90
CA ASP A 38 -11.61 3.92 6.44
C ASP A 38 -11.40 3.40 7.87
N ILE A 39 -10.20 3.54 8.44
CA ILE A 39 -9.92 3.08 9.81
C ILE A 39 -10.07 4.23 10.79
N ALA A 40 -10.90 3.99 11.81
CA ALA A 40 -10.98 4.85 12.96
C ALA A 40 -9.62 4.88 13.70
N THR A 41 -9.09 6.08 13.91
CA THR A 41 -7.85 6.31 14.64
C THR A 41 -8.13 6.90 16.01
N ILE A 42 -7.27 6.60 16.97
CA ILE A 42 -7.25 7.27 18.27
C ILE A 42 -5.98 8.11 18.30
N SER A 43 -6.12 9.41 18.54
CA SER A 43 -4.97 10.32 18.62
C SER A 43 -4.03 9.88 19.74
N THR A 44 -2.75 9.72 19.42
CA THR A 44 -1.70 9.48 20.41
C THR A 44 -1.39 10.73 21.25
N GLY A 45 -1.90 11.90 20.84
CA GLY A 45 -1.66 13.19 21.50
C GLY A 45 -0.33 13.85 21.15
N SER A 46 0.49 13.29 20.26
CA SER A 46 1.75 13.88 19.80
C SER A 46 1.77 14.01 18.28
N VAL A 47 2.18 15.18 17.77
CA VAL A 47 2.25 15.50 16.33
C VAL A 47 3.69 15.83 15.87
N SER A 48 4.68 15.55 16.72
CA SER A 48 6.10 15.83 16.48
C SER A 48 6.93 14.57 16.37
#